data_AF-A0A4Q5P7F1-F1
#
_entry.id   AF-A0A4Q5P7F1-F1
#
_cell.length_a   1.000
_cell.length_b   1.000
_cell.length_c   1.000
_cell.angle_alpha   90.00
_cell.angle_beta   90.00
_cell.angle_gamma   90.00
#
_symmetry.space_group_name_H-M   'P 1'
#
loop_
_entity.id
_entity.type
_entity.pdbx_description
1 polymer ?
#
loop_
_entity_poly.entity_id
_entity_poly.type
_entity_poly.pdbx_seq_one_letter_code
_entity_poly.pdbx_strand_id
1 'polypeptide(L)'
;MALRPLDGRAARGDFRMLRLSDLHITASSRASNRAPLDADRFTATCLAHCRRLPAMRRTVEAQRLDRLVAAGAWTEAALALIAIELPAWHLRRLAYDDGAWHCALSTERNMPDWLDDAVETHDADMAVAIMDAFRSVAARGGTPHLMEVSNSSSQRSEFTPMLCENYC
;
A
#
# COMPACT_ATOMS: atom_id res chain seq x y z
N MET A 1 -7.30 -42.20 -42.78
CA MET A 1 -6.54 -40.96 -42.61
C MET A 1 -6.28 -40.79 -41.11
N ALA A 2 -5.02 -40.71 -40.73
CA ALA A 2 -4.51 -41.13 -39.42
C ALA A 2 -4.74 -40.12 -38.27
N LEU A 3 -4.91 -40.67 -37.07
CA LEU A 3 -4.65 -40.06 -35.77
C LEU A 3 -3.20 -39.60 -35.65
N ARG A 4 -2.93 -38.40 -35.08
CA ARG A 4 -2.09 -38.19 -33.88
C ARG A 4 -1.81 -36.71 -33.56
N PRO A 5 -1.40 -36.41 -32.30
CA PRO A 5 -1.60 -35.14 -31.60
C PRO A 5 -0.36 -34.23 -31.68
N LEU A 6 -0.55 -32.95 -31.35
CA LEU A 6 0.56 -32.06 -31.01
C LEU A 6 0.75 -32.05 -29.49
N ASP A 7 1.75 -32.83 -29.07
CA ASP A 7 2.48 -32.61 -27.83
C ASP A 7 3.10 -31.21 -27.84
N GLY A 8 2.73 -30.41 -26.83
CA GLY A 8 3.32 -29.10 -26.52
C GLY A 8 3.76 -29.07 -25.07
N ARG A 9 4.77 -29.86 -24.78
CA ARG A 9 5.44 -30.03 -23.48
C ARG A 9 5.96 -28.70 -22.92
N ALA A 10 5.59 -28.44 -21.67
CA ALA A 10 6.32 -27.71 -20.63
C ALA A 10 6.88 -26.30 -20.95
N ALA A 11 6.23 -25.30 -20.37
CA ALA A 11 6.95 -24.21 -19.72
C ALA A 11 6.59 -24.27 -18.22
N ARG A 12 7.36 -25.05 -17.46
CA ARG A 12 7.54 -24.77 -16.03
C ARG A 12 8.11 -23.37 -15.98
N GLY A 13 7.29 -22.39 -15.57
CA GLY A 13 7.76 -21.07 -15.24
C GLY A 13 8.63 -21.20 -14.01
N ASP A 14 9.92 -21.42 -14.23
CA ASP A 14 10.96 -21.34 -13.22
C ASP A 14 10.78 -20.04 -12.46
N PHE A 15 10.49 -20.19 -11.17
CA PHE A 15 10.72 -19.16 -10.15
C PHE A 15 12.21 -18.85 -10.12
N ARG A 16 12.71 -18.07 -11.08
CA ARG A 16 14.06 -17.53 -11.02
C ARG A 16 14.07 -16.32 -10.10
N MET A 17 14.03 -16.66 -8.82
CA MET A 17 14.72 -16.03 -7.70
C MET A 17 15.70 -14.92 -8.11
N LEU A 18 15.35 -13.72 -7.63
CA LEU A 18 16.21 -12.63 -7.19
C LEU A 18 17.69 -13.02 -7.14
N ARG A 19 18.52 -12.43 -8.01
CA ARG A 19 19.94 -12.28 -7.71
C ARG A 19 20.16 -10.86 -7.21
N LEU A 20 20.12 -10.74 -5.88
CA LEU A 20 20.85 -9.72 -5.14
C LEU A 20 22.34 -9.95 -5.37
N SER A 21 23.02 -9.03 -6.04
CA SER A 21 24.47 -8.88 -5.90
C SER A 21 24.81 -7.42 -6.16
N ASP A 22 25.40 -6.80 -5.14
CA ASP A 22 26.02 -5.48 -5.11
C ASP A 22 25.07 -4.29 -5.09
N LEU A 23 24.78 -3.79 -3.89
CA LEU A 23 24.77 -2.35 -3.64
C LEU A 23 25.07 -2.07 -2.16
N HIS A 24 26.32 -1.67 -1.88
CA HIS A 24 26.70 -1.00 -0.64
C HIS A 24 26.36 0.48 -0.78
N ILE A 25 25.52 1.02 0.11
CA ILE A 25 25.52 2.46 0.39
C ILE A 25 25.40 2.66 1.91
N THR A 26 26.47 3.22 2.47
CA THR A 26 26.55 3.74 3.83
C THR A 26 25.97 5.15 3.89
N ALA A 27 25.10 5.40 4.86
CA ALA A 27 24.84 6.76 5.36
C ALA A 27 24.49 6.70 6.85
N SER A 28 25.40 7.20 7.67
CA SER A 28 25.20 7.42 9.11
C SER A 28 24.43 8.71 9.35
N SER A 29 23.33 8.64 10.10
CA SER A 29 23.05 9.56 11.20
C SER A 29 22.05 8.90 12.14
N ARG A 30 22.11 9.25 13.43
CA ARG A 30 21.36 8.63 14.54
C ARG A 30 19.85 8.54 14.26
N ALA A 31 19.43 7.46 13.63
CA ALA A 31 18.04 7.07 13.49
C ALA A 31 17.74 6.00 14.54
N SER A 32 16.51 6.00 15.04
CA SER A 32 15.90 4.89 15.78
C SER A 32 16.39 3.54 15.22
N ASN A 33 16.65 2.56 16.09
CA ASN A 33 17.32 1.27 15.81
C ASN A 33 16.56 0.34 14.82
N ARG A 34 15.67 0.88 13.98
CA ARG A 34 14.96 0.18 12.92
C ARG A 34 15.74 0.36 11.63
N ALA A 35 16.18 -0.76 11.05
CA ALA A 35 16.95 -0.74 9.80
C ALA A 35 16.16 -0.04 8.67
N PRO A 36 16.84 0.65 7.74
CA PRO A 36 16.21 1.20 6.54
C PRO A 36 15.49 0.11 5.74
N LEU A 37 14.58 0.51 4.85
CA LEU A 37 13.94 -0.47 3.97
C LEU A 37 14.99 -1.08 3.03
N ASP A 38 14.97 -2.41 2.93
CA ASP A 38 15.84 -3.17 2.05
C ASP A 38 15.03 -4.07 1.11
N ALA A 39 15.74 -4.69 0.16
CA ALA A 39 15.13 -5.53 -0.86
C ALA A 39 14.37 -6.73 -0.26
N ASP A 40 14.89 -7.31 0.83
CA ASP A 40 14.32 -8.48 1.48
C ASP A 40 12.99 -8.15 2.16
N ARG A 41 12.94 -7.06 2.94
CA ARG A 41 11.68 -6.61 3.57
C ARG A 41 10.67 -6.14 2.54
N PHE A 42 11.12 -5.45 1.49
CA PHE A 42 10.24 -5.05 0.40
C PHE A 42 9.62 -6.27 -0.28
N THR A 43 10.44 -7.27 -0.60
CA THR A 43 9.98 -8.51 -1.26
C THR A 43 9.07 -9.32 -0.35
N ALA A 44 9.41 -9.47 0.92
CA ALA A 44 8.56 -10.14 1.90
C ALA A 44 7.18 -9.49 2.00
N THR A 45 7.13 -8.15 1.99
CA THR A 45 5.87 -7.40 1.99
C THR A 45 5.08 -7.68 0.71
N CYS A 46 5.75 -7.67 -0.46
CA CYS A 46 5.07 -7.96 -1.72
C CYS A 46 4.47 -9.36 -1.74
N LEU A 47 5.20 -10.37 -1.28
CA LEU A 47 4.71 -11.74 -1.22
C LEU A 47 3.51 -11.91 -0.27
N ALA A 48 3.48 -11.17 0.84
CA ALA A 48 2.42 -11.26 1.83
C ALA A 48 1.14 -10.49 1.44
N HIS A 49 1.27 -9.35 0.76
CA HIS A 49 0.18 -8.39 0.62
C HIS A 49 -0.22 -8.08 -0.83
N CYS A 50 0.62 -8.37 -1.83
CA CYS A 50 0.31 -8.04 -3.22
C CYS A 50 -0.60 -9.09 -3.86
N ARG A 51 -1.79 -8.65 -4.29
CA ARG A 51 -2.77 -9.51 -4.97
C ARG A 51 -2.87 -9.18 -6.46
N ARG A 52 -2.60 -7.94 -6.85
CA ARG A 52 -2.77 -7.44 -8.23
C ARG A 52 -1.48 -7.55 -9.05
N LEU A 53 -0.33 -7.37 -8.42
CA LEU A 53 1.00 -7.37 -9.02
C LEU A 53 1.29 -8.67 -9.80
N PRO A 54 0.95 -9.88 -9.31
CA PRO A 54 1.16 -11.11 -10.10
C PRO A 54 0.42 -11.09 -11.44
N ALA A 55 -0.79 -10.55 -11.48
CA ALA A 55 -1.60 -10.43 -12.70
C ALA A 55 -1.05 -9.35 -13.64
N MET A 56 -0.41 -8.31 -13.09
CA MET A 56 0.15 -7.18 -13.84
C MET A 56 1.62 -7.35 -14.24
N ARG A 57 2.23 -8.51 -14.01
CA ARG A 57 3.67 -8.77 -14.27
C ARG A 57 4.21 -8.39 -15.65
N ARG A 58 3.34 -8.33 -16.67
CA ARG A 58 3.74 -7.98 -18.05
C ARG A 58 3.44 -6.53 -18.44
N THR A 59 2.89 -5.72 -17.54
CA THR A 59 2.59 -4.32 -17.83
C THR A 59 3.82 -3.43 -17.66
N VAL A 60 3.76 -2.23 -18.23
CA VAL A 60 4.84 -1.24 -18.15
C VAL A 60 5.06 -0.79 -16.70
N GLU A 61 4.00 -0.73 -15.91
CA GLU A 61 4.02 -0.34 -14.50
C GLU A 61 4.77 -1.37 -13.65
N ALA A 62 4.53 -2.67 -13.85
CA ALA A 62 5.27 -3.72 -13.16
C ALA A 62 6.76 -3.75 -13.55
N GLN A 63 7.07 -3.57 -14.84
CA GLN A 63 8.47 -3.46 -15.29
C GLN A 63 9.17 -2.22 -14.73
N ARG A 64 8.45 -1.10 -14.57
CA ARG A 64 8.98 0.10 -13.93
C ARG A 64 9.27 -0.17 -12.46
N LEU A 65 8.36 -0.85 -11.76
CA LEU A 65 8.57 -1.24 -10.37
C LEU A 65 9.84 -2.10 -10.22
N ASP A 66 10.04 -3.10 -11.09
CA ASP A 66 11.23 -3.95 -11.07
C ASP A 66 12.53 -3.13 -11.23
N ARG A 67 12.54 -2.12 -12.10
CA ARG A 67 13.70 -1.22 -12.26
C ARG A 67 13.95 -0.35 -11.04
N LEU A 68 12.90 0.14 -10.38
CA LEU A 68 13.02 0.94 -9.17
C LEU A 68 13.59 0.11 -8.02
N VAL A 69 13.11 -1.13 -7.86
CA VAL A 69 13.63 -2.10 -6.89
C VAL A 69 15.10 -2.43 -7.18
N ALA A 70 15.46 -2.69 -8.44
CA ALA A 70 16.84 -2.97 -8.83
C ALA A 70 17.79 -1.77 -8.59
N ALA A 71 17.28 -0.55 -8.68
CA ALA A 71 18.04 0.68 -8.40
C ALA A 71 18.11 1.04 -6.90
N GLY A 72 17.42 0.29 -6.01
CA GLY A 72 17.31 0.65 -4.60
C GLY A 72 16.50 1.93 -4.35
N ALA A 73 15.67 2.34 -5.30
CA ALA A 73 14.80 3.52 -5.21
C ALA A 73 13.54 3.18 -4.40
N TRP A 74 13.72 2.94 -3.11
CA TRP A 74 12.70 2.35 -2.23
C TRP A 74 11.44 3.20 -2.07
N THR A 75 11.59 4.52 -1.99
CA THR A 75 10.47 5.45 -1.91
C THR A 75 9.61 5.37 -3.17
N GLU A 76 10.22 5.50 -4.34
CA GLU A 76 9.55 5.43 -5.62
C GLU A 76 8.96 4.04 -5.88
N ALA A 77 9.65 2.98 -5.47
CA ALA A 77 9.16 1.62 -5.55
C ALA A 77 7.90 1.42 -4.68
N ALA A 78 7.89 1.93 -3.43
CA ALA A 78 6.73 1.87 -2.55
C ALA A 78 5.53 2.65 -3.11
N LEU A 79 5.77 3.84 -3.68
CA LEU A 79 4.72 4.63 -4.34
C LEU A 79 4.16 3.93 -5.58
N ALA A 80 5.03 3.35 -6.41
CA ALA A 80 4.62 2.56 -7.56
C ALA A 80 3.82 1.31 -7.14
N LEU A 81 4.20 0.68 -6.04
CA LEU A 81 3.48 -0.46 -5.48
C LEU A 81 2.06 -0.08 -5.03
N ILE A 82 1.90 1.04 -4.33
CA ILE A 82 0.58 1.59 -3.94
C ILE A 82 -0.28 1.82 -5.17
N ALA A 83 0.25 2.42 -6.24
CA ALA A 83 -0.49 2.67 -7.46
C ALA A 83 -0.99 1.38 -8.14
N ILE A 84 -0.23 0.29 -8.05
CA ILE A 84 -0.59 -1.02 -8.63
C ILE A 84 -1.61 -1.75 -7.77
N GLU A 85 -1.38 -1.81 -6.45
CA GLU A 85 -2.12 -2.66 -5.51
C GLU A 85 -3.35 -1.98 -4.91
N LEU A 86 -3.29 -0.66 -4.71
CA LEU A 86 -4.31 0.11 -4.01
C LEU A 86 -4.86 1.23 -4.92
N PRO A 87 -5.48 0.91 -6.07
CA PRO A 87 -5.90 1.93 -7.05
C PRO A 87 -6.96 2.90 -6.54
N ALA A 88 -7.69 2.54 -5.47
CA ALA A 88 -8.68 3.43 -4.83
C ALA A 88 -8.06 4.31 -3.72
N TRP A 89 -6.83 4.03 -3.29
CA TRP A 89 -6.16 4.75 -2.22
C TRP A 89 -5.12 5.70 -2.80
N HIS A 90 -5.00 6.86 -2.18
CA HIS A 90 -4.13 7.95 -2.59
C HIS A 90 -3.25 8.37 -1.42
N LEU A 91 -2.03 8.79 -1.72
CA LEU A 91 -1.18 9.46 -0.75
C LEU A 91 -1.71 10.87 -0.49
N ARG A 92 -2.24 11.07 0.71
CA ARG A 92 -2.87 12.31 1.15
C ARG A 92 -1.88 13.22 1.86
N ARG A 93 -1.08 12.65 2.77
CA ARG A 93 -0.05 13.39 3.52
C ARG A 93 1.26 12.62 3.46
N LEU A 94 2.33 13.34 3.15
CA LEU A 94 3.70 12.91 3.35
C LEU A 94 4.48 14.11 3.89
N ALA A 95 4.69 14.14 5.20
CA ALA A 95 5.28 15.27 5.90
C ALA A 95 6.36 14.79 6.86
N TYR A 96 7.41 15.58 7.02
CA TYR A 96 8.44 15.33 8.03
C TYR A 96 8.15 16.21 9.24
N ASP A 97 7.89 15.60 10.39
CA ASP A 97 7.60 16.29 11.64
C ASP A 97 8.13 15.49 12.85
N ASP A 98 8.65 16.21 13.84
CA ASP A 98 9.25 15.68 15.07
C ASP A 98 10.25 14.52 14.84
N GLY A 99 11.11 14.66 13.83
CA GLY A 99 12.14 13.67 13.53
C GLY A 99 11.66 12.43 12.75
N ALA A 100 10.38 12.38 12.37
CA ALA A 100 9.79 11.25 11.65
C ALA A 100 9.03 11.69 10.39
N TRP A 101 8.98 10.79 9.41
CA TRP A 101 8.07 10.89 8.27
C TRP A 101 6.70 10.39 8.67
N HIS A 102 5.69 11.21 8.47
CA HIS A 102 4.27 10.89 8.63
C HIS A 102 3.66 10.66 7.26
N CYS A 103 3.07 9.48 7.06
CA CYS A 103 2.41 9.06 5.83
C CYS A 103 0.92 8.84 6.10
N ALA A 104 0.05 9.42 5.28
CA ALA A 104 -1.39 9.15 5.33
C ALA A 104 -1.90 8.68 3.97
N LEU A 105 -2.56 7.53 3.94
CA LEU A 105 -3.29 7.02 2.78
C LEU A 105 -4.79 7.19 2.99
N SER A 106 -5.48 7.71 1.99
CA SER A 106 -6.93 7.92 2.02
C SER A 106 -7.56 7.55 0.68
N THR A 107 -8.82 7.11 0.71
CA THR A 107 -9.61 6.91 -0.51
C THR A 107 -10.32 8.18 -0.98
N GLU A 108 -10.54 9.15 -0.09
CA GLU A 108 -11.23 10.41 -0.37
C GLU A 108 -10.29 11.62 -0.22
N ARG A 109 -9.70 12.05 -1.34
CA ARG A 109 -8.73 13.16 -1.35
C ARG A 109 -9.29 14.50 -0.85
N ASN A 110 -10.60 14.72 -0.95
CA ASN A 110 -11.25 16.00 -0.64
C ASN A 110 -12.02 15.99 0.68
N MET A 111 -11.98 14.89 1.44
CA MET A 111 -12.71 14.77 2.70
C MET A 111 -11.92 15.44 3.84
N PRO A 112 -12.56 16.19 4.74
CA PRO A 112 -11.90 16.69 5.94
C PRO A 112 -11.38 15.54 6.82
N ASP A 113 -10.27 15.78 7.53
CA ASP A 113 -9.54 14.77 8.31
C ASP A 113 -10.40 14.08 9.37
N TRP A 114 -11.39 14.79 9.92
CA TRP A 114 -12.31 14.26 10.94
C TRP A 114 -13.38 13.31 10.38
N LEU A 115 -13.57 13.28 9.05
CA LEU A 115 -14.56 12.44 8.37
C LEU A 115 -13.90 11.40 7.43
N ASP A 116 -12.59 11.51 7.21
CA ASP A 116 -11.79 10.64 6.36
C ASP A 116 -11.32 9.41 7.16
N ASP A 117 -11.58 8.19 6.67
CA ASP A 117 -10.99 6.95 7.21
C ASP A 117 -9.57 6.75 6.64
N ALA A 118 -8.71 7.74 6.90
CA ALA A 118 -7.33 7.71 6.48
C ALA A 118 -6.52 6.75 7.36
N VAL A 119 -5.60 6.02 6.73
CA VAL A 119 -4.58 5.24 7.42
C VAL A 119 -3.35 6.10 7.60
N GLU A 120 -3.02 6.42 8.85
CA GLU A 120 -1.83 7.17 9.20
C GLU A 120 -0.75 6.28 9.81
N THR A 121 0.49 6.44 9.34
CA THR A 121 1.69 5.78 9.87
C THR A 121 2.83 6.77 9.96
N HIS A 122 3.83 6.44 10.78
CA HIS A 122 5.04 7.24 10.88
C HIS A 122 6.27 6.36 11.08
N ASP A 123 7.40 6.79 10.55
CA ASP A 123 8.70 6.16 10.77
C ASP A 123 9.84 7.17 10.52
N ALA A 124 11.03 6.93 11.10
CA ALA A 124 12.19 7.77 10.84
C ALA A 124 12.66 7.67 9.36
N ASP A 125 12.44 6.52 8.72
CA ASP A 125 12.69 6.31 7.30
C ASP A 125 11.41 6.52 6.46
N MET A 126 11.50 7.35 5.42
CA MET A 126 10.36 7.69 4.57
C MET A 126 9.76 6.47 3.87
N ALA A 127 10.60 5.60 3.31
CA ALA A 127 10.14 4.43 2.58
C ALA A 127 9.46 3.42 3.52
N VAL A 128 9.97 3.27 4.74
CA VAL A 128 9.34 2.46 5.79
C VAL A 128 7.97 3.05 6.18
N ALA A 129 7.86 4.36 6.39
CA ALA A 129 6.59 5.00 6.73
C ALA A 129 5.53 4.73 5.64
N ILE A 130 5.89 4.88 4.36
CA ILE A 130 5.02 4.59 3.22
C ILE A 130 4.62 3.11 3.17
N MET A 131 5.58 2.20 3.37
CA MET A 131 5.32 0.76 3.36
C MET A 131 4.47 0.27 4.54
N ASP A 132 4.62 0.86 5.72
CA ASP A 132 3.78 0.57 6.87
C ASP A 132 2.32 1.03 6.61
N ALA A 133 2.13 2.16 5.93
CA ALA A 133 0.80 2.60 5.49
C ALA A 133 0.19 1.61 4.48
N PHE A 134 0.96 1.22 3.46
CA PHE A 134 0.56 0.22 2.47
C PHE A 134 0.12 -1.08 3.13
N ARG A 135 0.93 -1.63 4.05
CA ARG A 135 0.61 -2.87 4.77
C ARG A 135 -0.67 -2.76 5.59
N SER A 136 -0.85 -1.62 6.26
CA SER A 136 -2.02 -1.35 7.08
C SER A 136 -3.30 -1.32 6.24
N VAL A 137 -3.25 -0.72 5.04
CA VAL A 137 -4.37 -0.75 4.08
C VAL A 137 -4.57 -2.14 3.49
N ALA A 138 -3.49 -2.82 3.07
CA ALA A 138 -3.56 -4.14 2.46
C ALA A 138 -4.13 -5.20 3.43
N ALA A 139 -3.82 -5.08 4.73
CA ALA A 139 -4.40 -5.91 5.78
C ALA A 139 -5.92 -5.74 5.93
N ARG A 140 -6.46 -4.55 5.61
CA ARG A 140 -7.91 -4.28 5.58
C ARG A 140 -8.62 -4.86 4.34
N GLY A 141 -7.87 -5.43 3.38
CA GLY A 141 -8.42 -6.01 2.15
C GLY A 141 -8.41 -5.09 0.94
N GLY A 142 -7.81 -3.89 1.02
CA GLY A 142 -7.56 -2.98 -0.11
C GLY A 142 -8.80 -2.31 -0.73
N THR A 143 -9.99 -2.87 -0.54
CA THR A 143 -11.26 -2.19 -0.81
C THR A 143 -11.61 -1.29 0.37
N PRO A 144 -11.83 0.03 0.16
CA PRO A 144 -12.53 0.81 1.17
C PRO A 144 -13.85 0.11 1.45
N HIS A 145 -14.15 -0.06 2.73
CA HIS A 145 -15.48 -0.50 3.13
C HIS A 145 -16.44 0.56 2.61
N LEU A 146 -17.21 0.25 1.56
CA LEU A 146 -18.50 0.92 1.36
C LEU A 146 -19.20 0.74 2.71
N MET A 147 -19.33 1.85 3.45
CA MET A 147 -19.82 1.93 4.82
C MET A 147 -20.61 0.67 5.22
N GLU A 148 -19.95 -0.31 5.85
CA GLU A 148 -20.72 -1.06 6.84
C GLU A 148 -20.89 -0.01 7.91
N VAL A 149 -22.10 0.57 7.92
CA VAL A 149 -22.66 1.20 9.09
C VAL A 149 -22.52 0.13 10.17
N SER A 150 -21.40 0.19 10.88
CA SER A 150 -21.24 -0.49 12.15
C SER A 150 -22.33 0.14 12.97
N ASN A 151 -23.46 -0.57 13.05
CA ASN A 151 -24.60 -0.27 13.88
C ASN A 151 -24.09 -0.48 15.32
N SER A 152 -23.15 0.36 15.73
CA SER A 152 -22.84 0.57 17.12
C SER A 152 -24.15 1.08 17.65
N SER A 153 -24.81 0.23 18.41
CA SER A 153 -25.83 0.57 19.38
C SER A 153 -25.22 1.48 20.46
N SER A 154 -24.59 2.57 20.01
CA SER A 154 -24.23 3.73 20.79
C SER A 154 -25.55 4.36 21.15
N GLN A 155 -25.97 4.02 22.37
CA GLN A 155 -26.96 4.69 23.20
C GLN A 155 -27.89 5.62 22.44
N ARG A 156 -29.15 5.19 22.37
CA ARG A 156 -30.33 5.98 22.10
C ARG A 156 -30.36 7.19 23.07
N SER A 157 -29.53 8.20 22.80
CA SER A 157 -29.72 9.54 23.32
C SER A 157 -31.06 9.94 22.77
N GLU A 158 -31.99 10.24 23.67
CA GLU A 158 -33.36 10.62 23.38
C GLU A 158 -33.34 11.83 22.44
N PHE A 159 -33.35 11.54 21.14
CA PHE A 159 -33.48 12.54 20.12
C PHE A 159 -34.89 13.10 20.25
N THR A 160 -35.00 14.23 20.94
CA THR A 160 -36.24 14.99 21.00
C THR A 160 -36.35 15.73 19.67
N PRO A 161 -37.32 15.40 18.80
CA PRO A 161 -37.52 16.16 17.59
C PRO A 161 -37.98 17.57 17.98
N MET A 162 -37.09 18.55 17.80
CA MET A 162 -37.46 19.96 17.85
C MET A 162 -38.32 20.21 16.62
N LEU A 163 -39.65 20.23 16.80
CA LEU A 163 -40.59 20.62 15.76
C LEU A 163 -40.33 22.08 15.42
N CYS A 164 -39.78 22.31 14.22
CA CYS A 164 -39.65 23.63 13.59
C CYS A 164 -41.05 24.14 13.16
N GLU A 165 -41.97 24.26 14.11
CA GLU A 165 -43.30 24.82 13.91
C GLU A 165 -43.34 26.18 14.60
N ASN A 166 -42.60 27.16 14.08
CA ASN A 166 -42.76 28.58 14.48
C ASN A 166 -42.20 29.56 13.44
N TYR A 167 -42.51 29.32 12.17
CA TYR A 167 -42.43 30.34 11.13
C TYR A 167 -43.73 30.34 10.32
N CYS A 168 -44.79 30.88 10.92
CA CYS A 168 -45.98 31.41 10.26
C CYS A 168 -46.42 32.69 10.99
#